data_AF-A0A0D5ZE87-F1
#
_entry.id   AF-A0A0D5ZE87-F1
#
_cell.length_a   1.000
_cell.length_b   1.000
_cell.length_c   1.000
_cell.angle_alpha   90.00
_cell.angle_beta   90.00
_cell.angle_gamma   90.00
#
_symmetry.space_group_name_H-M   'P 1'
#
loop_
_entity.id
_entity.type
_entity.pdbx_description
1 polymer ?
#
loop_
_entity_poly.entity_id
_entity_poly.type
_entity_poly.pdbx_seq_one_letter_code
_entity_poly.pdbx_strand_id
1 'polypeptide(L)' 'MNSSIESLKSGVLTFLTQNNRSGFTENQILTAFFGSPEKASDEDRNEISSILESLVEGKAISKSTLSTKSGMKTYYKGF' A
#
# COMPACT_ATOMS: atom_id res chain seq x y z
N MET A 1 14.86 16.62 5.09
CA MET A 1 13.42 16.31 5.21
C MET A 1 13.15 15.09 4.35
N ASN A 2 13.22 13.87 4.90
CA ASN A 2 12.89 12.62 4.18
C ASN A 2 12.49 11.47 5.13
N SER A 3 12.55 11.70 6.45
CA SER A 3 12.34 10.68 7.48
C SER A 3 10.89 10.18 7.54
N SER A 4 9.91 10.98 7.14
CA SER A 4 8.48 10.61 7.21
C SER A 4 8.10 9.57 6.14
N ILE A 5 8.53 9.77 4.89
CA ILE A 5 8.24 8.85 3.78
C ILE A 5 8.93 7.50 3.99
N GLU A 6 10.18 7.49 4.43
CA GLU A 6 10.90 6.24 4.73
C GLU A 6 10.24 5.48 5.89
N SER A 7 9.78 6.19 6.92
CA SER A 7 9.01 5.59 8.02
C SER A 7 7.69 5.02 7.54
N LEU A 8 6.98 5.74 6.66
CA LEU A 8 5.72 5.27 6.07
C LEU A 8 5.94 4.04 5.19
N LYS A 9 6.99 4.04 4.35
CA LYS A 9 7.39 2.90 3.51
C LYS A 9 7.70 1.66 4.37
N SER A 10 8.47 1.84 5.43
CA SER A 10 8.76 0.76 6.39
C SER A 10 7.48 0.27 7.08
N GLY A 11 6.58 1.18 7.44
CA GLY A 11 5.26 0.87 8.00
C GLY A 11 4.40 0.05 7.05
N VAL A 12 4.24 0.48 5.80
CA VAL A 12 3.45 -0.23 4.77
C VAL A 12 4.02 -1.62 4.51
N LEU A 13 5.34 -1.74 4.38
CA LEU A 13 5.99 -3.03 4.20
C LEU A 13 5.76 -3.95 5.41
N THR A 14 5.89 -3.42 6.62
CA THR A 14 5.64 -4.17 7.87
C THR A 14 4.20 -4.64 7.94
N PHE A 15 3.24 -3.76 7.63
CA PHE A 15 1.81 -4.08 7.61
C PHE A 15 1.49 -5.22 6.62
N LEU A 16 1.99 -5.13 5.38
CA LEU A 16 1.78 -6.16 4.36
C LEU A 16 2.49 -7.48 4.70
N THR A 17 3.62 -7.41 5.41
CA THR A 17 4.36 -8.60 5.87
C THR A 17 3.63 -9.31 7.00
N GLN A 18 3.10 -8.57 7.98
CA GLN A 18 2.31 -9.13 9.07
C GLN A 18 0.99 -9.74 8.59
N ASN A 19 0.43 -9.20 7.50
CA ASN A 19 -0.83 -9.65 6.92
C ASN A 19 -0.64 -10.40 5.58
N ASN A 20 0.46 -11.16 5.44
CA ASN A 20 0.88 -11.81 4.19
C ASN A 20 -0.14 -12.78 3.54
N ARG A 21 -1.21 -13.16 4.23
CA ARG A 21 -2.23 -14.09 3.73
C ARG A 21 -3.30 -13.44 2.85
N SER A 22 -3.41 -12.11 2.86
CA SER A 22 -4.46 -11.37 2.16
C SER A 22 -3.89 -10.26 1.29
N GLY A 23 -4.44 -10.10 0.08
CA GLY A 23 -4.22 -8.91 -0.74
C GLY A 23 -4.96 -7.70 -0.18
N PHE A 24 -4.27 -6.58 -0.03
CA PHE A 24 -4.85 -5.31 0.44
C PHE A 24 -4.94 -4.31 -0.68
N THR A 25 -6.06 -3.61 -0.76
CA THR A 25 -6.25 -2.50 -1.68
C THR A 25 -5.63 -1.23 -1.13
N GLU A 26 -5.34 -0.25 -1.99
CA GLU A 26 -4.80 1.05 -1.55
C GLU A 26 -5.69 1.70 -0.49
N ASN A 27 -7.02 1.64 -0.66
CA ASN A 27 -7.99 2.16 0.32
C ASN A 27 -7.91 1.45 1.69
N GLN A 28 -7.66 0.15 1.72
CA GLN A 28 -7.49 -0.58 2.99
C GLN A 28 -6.18 -0.21 3.68
N ILE A 29 -5.12 0.03 2.92
CA ILE A 29 -3.86 0.51 3.46
C ILE A 29 -4.05 1.93 4.00
N LEU A 30 -4.67 2.84 3.24
CA LEU A 30 -5.01 4.18 3.73
C LEU A 30 -5.88 4.13 4.99
N THR A 31 -6.81 3.19 5.08
CA THR A 31 -7.61 2.98 6.31
C THR A 31 -6.73 2.57 7.50
N ALA A 32 -5.74 1.70 7.29
CA ALA A 32 -4.85 1.23 8.36
C ALA A 32 -3.95 2.35 8.92
N PHE A 33 -3.50 3.29 8.08
CA PHE A 33 -2.60 4.37 8.48
C PHE A 33 -3.32 5.67 8.89
N PHE A 34 -4.45 5.99 8.26
CA PHE A 34 -5.16 7.27 8.45
C PHE A 34 -6.58 7.10 9.05
N GLY A 35 -7.00 5.87 9.32
CA GLY A 35 -8.30 5.53 9.91
C GLY A 35 -9.48 5.50 8.91
N SER A 36 -9.35 6.14 7.75
CA SER A 36 -10.27 6.03 6.60
C SER A 36 -9.60 6.63 5.36
N PRO A 37 -9.82 6.12 4.14
CA PRO A 37 -9.35 6.75 2.91
C PRO A 37 -9.87 8.18 2.73
N GLU A 38 -11.02 8.52 3.32
CA GLU A 38 -11.59 9.87 3.27
C GLU A 38 -10.86 10.87 4.17
N LYS A 39 -10.13 10.38 5.19
CA LYS A 39 -9.31 11.20 6.09
C LYS A 39 -7.90 11.46 5.55
N ALA A 40 -7.44 10.63 4.61
CA ALA A 40 -6.18 10.82 3.92
C ALA A 40 -6.30 12.00 2.94
N SER A 41 -5.37 12.94 3.02
CA SER A 41 -5.25 14.02 2.05
C SER A 41 -4.86 13.47 0.67
N ASP A 42 -5.01 14.28 -0.37
CA ASP A 42 -4.54 13.89 -1.70
C ASP A 42 -3.02 13.69 -1.74
N GLU A 43 -2.27 14.38 -0.88
CA GLU A 43 -0.83 14.15 -0.68
C GLU A 43 -0.57 12.77 -0.09
N ASP A 44 -1.24 12.40 1.01
CA ASP A 44 -1.10 11.08 1.64
C ASP A 44 -1.43 9.94 0.68
N ARG A 45 -2.48 10.12 -0.13
CA ARG A 45 -2.88 9.14 -1.16
C ARG A 45 -1.81 8.96 -2.21
N ASN A 46 -1.28 10.07 -2.74
CA ASN A 46 -0.20 10.04 -3.71
C ASN A 46 1.08 9.43 -3.12
N GLU A 47 1.40 9.72 -1.86
CA GLU A 47 2.55 9.13 -1.17
C GLU A 47 2.40 7.62 -1.00
N ILE A 48 1.25 7.14 -0.52
CA ILE A 48 0.97 5.70 -0.38
C ILE A 48 1.04 5.00 -1.74
N SER A 49 0.43 5.58 -2.78
CA SER A 49 0.48 5.01 -4.13
C SER A 49 1.92 4.91 -4.65
N SER A 50 2.71 5.97 -4.47
CA SER A 50 4.14 6.00 -4.84
C SER A 50 4.97 4.98 -4.06
N ILE A 51 4.74 4.85 -2.76
CA ILE A 51 5.39 3.85 -1.90
C ILE A 51 5.07 2.44 -2.37
N LEU A 52 3.81 2.16 -2.69
CA LEU A 52 3.37 0.84 -3.14
C LEU A 52 4.02 0.47 -4.47
N GLU A 53 4.03 1.37 -5.46
CA GLU A 53 4.72 1.13 -6.72
C GLU A 53 6.23 0.94 -6.51
N SER A 54 6.88 1.76 -5.67
CA SER A 54 8.30 1.61 -5.32
C SER A 54 8.62 0.25 -4.68
N LEU A 55 7.74 -0.26 -3.80
CA LEU A 55 7.91 -1.57 -3.18
C LEU A 55 7.68 -2.72 -4.17
N VAL A 56 6.78 -2.54 -5.15
CA VAL A 56 6.56 -3.49 -6.25
C VAL A 56 7.76 -3.53 -7.20
N GLU A 57 8.26 -2.36 -7.62
CA GLU A 57 9.47 -2.24 -8.45
C GLU A 57 10.69 -2.86 -7.77
N GLY A 58 10.83 -2.62 -6.47
CA GLY A 58 11.87 -3.23 -5.63
C GLY A 58 11.66 -4.72 -5.33
N LYS A 59 10.60 -5.35 -5.86
CA LYS A 59 10.21 -6.75 -5.60
C LYS A 59 10.03 -7.08 -4.12
N ALA A 60 9.79 -6.07 -3.28
CA ALA A 60 9.54 -6.25 -1.85
C ALA A 60 8.12 -6.82 -1.62
N ILE A 61 7.17 -6.39 -2.44
CA ILE A 61 5.77 -6.86 -2.44
C ILE A 61 5.33 -7.22 -3.87
N SER A 62 4.20 -7.90 -3.98
CA SER A 62 3.54 -8.22 -5.25
C SER A 62 2.24 -7.45 -5.40
N LYS A 63 1.90 -7.14 -6.65
CA LYS A 63 0.67 -6.47 -7.05
C LYS A 63 -0.12 -7.42 -7.94
N SER A 64 -1.36 -7.70 -7.57
CA SER A 64 -2.31 -8.41 -8.41
C SER A 64 -3.47 -7.51 -8.75
N THR A 65 -3.87 -7.53 -10.01
CA THR A 65 -5.08 -6.85 -10.46
C THR A 65 -6.16 -7.90 -10.62
N LEU A 66 -7.21 -7.80 -9.81
CA LEU A 66 -8.33 -8.71 -9.92
C LEU A 66 -9.12 -8.36 -11.19
N SER A 67 -9.29 -9.34 -12.08
CA SER A 67 -10.09 -9.22 -13.32
C SER A 67 -11.58 -9.14 -13.00
N THR A 68 -11.99 -8.08 -12.32
CA THR A 68 -13.39 -7.67 -12.15
C THR A 68 -13.65 -6.49 -13.08
N LYS A 69 -14.92 -6.16 -13.35
CA LYS A 69 -15.30 -4.95 -14.12
C LYS A 69 -14.67 -3.65 -13.61
N SER A 70 -14.17 -3.63 -12.37
CA SER A 70 -13.58 -2.45 -11.71
C SER A 70 -12.04 -2.44 -11.69
N GLY A 71 -11.35 -3.49 -12.16
CA GLY A 71 -9.86 -3.51 -12.22
C GLY A 71 -9.16 -3.30 -10.87
N MET A 72 -9.72 -3.86 -9.79
CA MET A 72 -9.24 -3.60 -8.43
C MET A 72 -7.80 -4.11 -8.23
N LYS A 73 -6.91 -3.23 -7.79
CA LYS A 73 -5.50 -3.55 -7.46
C LYS A 73 -5.40 -3.98 -6.00
N THR A 74 -4.67 -5.06 -5.78
CA THR A 74 -4.35 -5.59 -4.45
C THR A 74 -2.85 -5.80 -4.32
N TYR A 75 -2.33 -5.50 -3.14
CA TYR A 75 -0.92 -5.54 -2.77
C TYR A 75 -0.75 -6.53 -1.63
N TYR A 76 0.23 -7.42 -1.73
CA TYR A 76 0.53 -8.41 -0.69
C TYR A 76 2.01 -8.74 -0.70
N LYS A 77 2.53 -9.25 0.42
CA LYS A 77 3.88 -9.78 0.46
C LYS A 77 3.94 -11.05 -0.39
N GLY A 78 4.42 -10.94 -1.62
CA GLY A 78 4.73 -12.08 -2.47
C GLY A 78 5.91 -12.86 -1.89
N PHE A 79 5.70 -14.16 -1.71
CA PHE A 79 6.73 -15.18 -1.60
C PHE A 79 6.29 -16.34 -2.48
#